data_AF-A0A972HA68-F1
#
_entry.id   AF-A0A972HA68-F1
#
_cell.length_a   1.000
_cell.length_b   1.000
_cell.length_c   1.000
_cell.angle_alpha   90.00
_cell.angle_beta   90.00
_cell.angle_gamma   90.00
#
_symmetry.space_group_name_H-M   'P 1'
#
loop_
_entity.id
_entity.type
_entity.pdbx_description
1 polymer ?
#
loop_
_entity_poly.entity_id
_entity_poly.type
_entity_poly.pdbx_seq_one_letter_code
_entity_poly.pdbx_strand_id
1 'polypeptide(L)'
;TSRKRSPKHGIAADVCAELVSFPSLLSHPNFTLEVALIEEEEIRRPDAKKGWRRGGYIIEERRLIGVIDAVELRSPEALLGLLPANLPDPFTTADLADGLGRSRHLAREVGYCLRLSGAVETIGRDKRGILYRLP
;
A
#
# COMPACT_ATOMS: atom_id res chain seq x y z
N THR A 1 22.49 -24.61 0.88
CA THR A 1 21.27 -23.91 0.42
C THR A 1 21.20 -22.60 1.18
N SER A 2 21.39 -21.45 0.52
CA SER A 2 21.41 -20.15 1.20
C SER A 2 19.99 -19.57 1.19
N ARG A 3 19.39 -19.40 2.37
CA ARG A 3 18.12 -18.70 2.58
C ARG A 3 18.45 -17.25 2.93
N LYS A 4 17.87 -16.29 2.22
CA LYS A 4 18.10 -14.85 2.47
C LYS A 4 16.76 -14.14 2.64
N ARG A 5 16.65 -13.30 3.68
CA ARG A 5 15.51 -12.40 3.86
C ARG A 5 15.53 -11.30 2.80
N SER A 6 14.36 -11.00 2.24
CA SER A 6 14.18 -9.87 1.34
C SER A 6 14.38 -8.56 2.12
N PRO A 7 15.01 -7.52 1.53
CA PRO A 7 15.00 -6.18 2.13
C PRO A 7 13.63 -5.50 2.04
N LYS A 8 12.74 -5.98 1.16
CA LYS A 8 11.38 -5.43 1.00
C LYS A 8 10.49 -5.87 2.17
N HIS A 9 9.84 -4.90 2.81
CA HIS A 9 8.83 -5.12 3.84
C HIS A 9 7.54 -4.42 3.41
N GLY A 10 6.46 -5.18 3.26
CA GLY A 10 5.15 -4.62 2.93
C GLY A 10 4.50 -3.95 4.13
N ILE A 11 3.61 -2.99 3.87
CA ILE A 11 2.69 -2.40 4.85
C ILE A 11 1.26 -2.46 4.31
N ALA A 12 0.25 -2.40 5.19
CA ALA A 12 -1.14 -2.46 4.76
C ALA A 12 -1.49 -1.35 3.74
N ALA A 13 -0.87 -0.17 3.84
CA ALA A 13 -1.06 0.93 2.87
C ALA A 13 -0.61 0.59 1.44
N ASP A 14 0.22 -0.45 1.21
CA ASP A 14 0.59 -0.90 -0.14
C ASP A 14 -0.63 -1.36 -0.95
N VAL A 15 -1.74 -1.74 -0.29
CA VAL A 15 -3.01 -2.08 -0.96
C VAL A 15 -3.56 -0.93 -1.80
N CYS A 16 -3.20 0.32 -1.47
CA CYS A 16 -3.65 1.50 -2.20
C CYS A 16 -3.17 1.49 -3.66
N ALA A 17 -2.06 0.82 -3.97
CA ALA A 17 -1.57 0.66 -5.35
C ALA A 17 -2.55 -0.14 -6.24
N GLU A 18 -3.34 -1.04 -5.67
CA GLU A 18 -4.39 -1.78 -6.38
C GLU A 18 -5.72 -0.99 -6.35
N LEU A 19 -6.06 -0.41 -5.19
CA LEU A 19 -7.29 0.34 -4.99
C LEU A 19 -7.43 1.57 -5.87
N VAL A 20 -6.33 2.14 -6.41
CA VAL A 20 -6.42 3.27 -7.35
C VAL A 20 -7.30 2.98 -8.57
N SER A 21 -7.52 1.70 -8.91
CA SER A 21 -8.39 1.30 -10.02
C SER A 21 -9.90 1.39 -9.69
N PHE A 22 -10.28 1.40 -8.41
CA PHE A 22 -11.67 1.47 -7.95
C PHE A 22 -11.83 2.06 -6.54
N PRO A 23 -11.29 3.26 -6.23
CA PRO A 23 -11.25 3.77 -4.85
C PRO A 23 -12.65 4.04 -4.28
N SER A 24 -13.61 4.40 -5.13
CA SER A 24 -15.00 4.61 -4.73
C SER A 24 -15.74 3.32 -4.40
N LEU A 25 -15.21 2.13 -4.75
CA LEU A 25 -15.85 0.87 -4.39
C LEU A 25 -15.86 0.65 -2.87
N LEU A 26 -14.91 1.25 -2.14
CA LEU A 26 -14.87 1.20 -0.68
C LEU A 26 -16.09 1.83 0.01
N SER A 27 -16.83 2.72 -0.66
CA SER A 27 -18.06 3.30 -0.09
C SER A 27 -19.30 2.43 -0.31
N HIS A 28 -19.17 1.30 -1.01
CA HIS A 28 -20.29 0.41 -1.26
C HIS A 28 -20.64 -0.40 0.01
N PRO A 29 -21.91 -0.42 0.45
CA PRO A 29 -22.30 -1.00 1.76
C PRO A 29 -22.06 -2.52 1.87
N ASN A 30 -21.92 -3.22 0.74
CA ASN A 30 -21.66 -4.65 0.69
C ASN A 30 -20.23 -4.99 0.22
N PHE A 31 -19.32 -4.02 0.23
CA PHE A 31 -17.91 -4.25 -0.09
C PHE A 31 -17.09 -4.34 1.20
N THR A 32 -16.20 -5.33 1.27
CA THR A 32 -15.24 -5.46 2.36
C THR A 32 -13.96 -6.01 1.77
N LEU A 33 -12.83 -5.40 2.13
CA LEU A 33 -11.51 -5.84 1.71
C LEU A 33 -10.68 -6.20 2.93
N GLU A 34 -10.21 -7.44 2.99
CA GLU A 34 -9.26 -7.88 4.01
C GLU A 34 -7.84 -7.92 3.43
N VAL A 35 -6.94 -7.18 4.06
CA VAL A 35 -5.54 -7.04 3.65
C VAL A 35 -4.68 -7.86 4.58
N ALA A 36 -4.29 -9.05 4.13
CA ALA A 36 -3.39 -9.93 4.87
C ALA A 36 -1.92 -9.55 4.60
N LEU A 37 -1.17 -9.23 5.66
CA LEU A 37 0.28 -9.14 5.62
C LEU A 37 0.87 -10.52 5.88
N ILE A 38 1.65 -11.02 4.93
CA ILE A 38 2.19 -12.39 4.99
C ILE A 38 3.72 -12.41 4.97
N GLU A 39 4.29 -13.46 5.54
CA GLU A 39 5.63 -13.91 5.22
C GLU A 39 5.53 -14.97 4.11
N GLU A 40 6.21 -14.76 2.98
CA GLU A 40 6.32 -15.75 1.90
C GLU A 40 7.77 -16.15 1.65
N GLU A 41 7.97 -17.41 1.27
CA GLU A 41 9.24 -17.92 0.76
C GLU A 41 9.14 -18.12 -0.75
N GLU A 42 10.06 -17.47 -1.49
CA GLU A 42 10.16 -17.60 -2.94
C GLU A 42 11.31 -18.54 -3.30
N ILE A 43 10.98 -19.69 -3.88
CA ILE A 43 11.96 -20.66 -4.37
C ILE A 43 12.30 -20.29 -5.80
N ARG A 44 13.60 -20.14 -6.06
CA ARG A 44 14.13 -19.76 -7.37
C ARG A 44 15.00 -20.85 -7.94
N ARG A 45 14.85 -21.09 -9.23
CA ARG A 45 15.74 -21.97 -10.00
C ARG A 45 16.46 -21.20 -11.10
N PRO A 46 17.70 -21.59 -11.45
CA PRO A 46 18.40 -21.00 -12.57
C PRO A 46 17.72 -21.37 -13.89
N ASP A 47 17.50 -20.37 -14.74
CA ASP A 47 17.03 -20.51 -16.12
C ASP A 47 17.53 -19.29 -16.91
N ALA A 48 18.69 -19.43 -17.57
CA ALA A 48 19.33 -18.31 -18.26
C ALA A 48 18.48 -17.73 -19.40
N LYS A 49 17.63 -18.55 -20.04
CA LYS A 49 16.79 -18.14 -21.16
C LYS A 49 15.55 -17.38 -20.67
N LYS A 50 14.81 -17.94 -19.72
CA LYS A 50 13.59 -17.31 -19.19
C LYS A 50 13.89 -16.21 -18.17
N GLY A 51 14.99 -16.33 -17.44
CA GLY A 51 15.42 -15.44 -16.37
C GLY A 51 16.36 -14.32 -16.81
N TRP A 52 16.60 -14.10 -18.11
CA TRP A 52 17.62 -13.14 -18.57
C TRP A 52 17.43 -11.71 -18.01
N ARG A 53 16.18 -11.23 -17.87
CA ARG A 53 15.88 -9.92 -17.23
C ARG A 53 15.93 -9.94 -15.70
N ARG A 54 16.10 -11.11 -15.09
CA ARG A 54 16.04 -11.37 -13.64
C ARG A 54 17.35 -11.98 -13.12
N GLY A 55 18.46 -11.73 -13.81
CA GLY A 55 19.78 -12.25 -13.42
C GLY A 55 19.95 -13.76 -13.60
N GLY A 56 19.19 -14.37 -14.52
CA GLY A 56 19.27 -15.80 -14.83
C GLY A 56 18.45 -16.72 -13.92
N TYR A 57 17.55 -16.17 -13.10
CA TYR A 57 16.67 -16.94 -12.22
C TYR A 57 15.20 -16.72 -12.56
N ILE A 58 14.40 -17.75 -12.29
CA ILE A 58 12.94 -17.66 -12.31
C ILE A 58 12.37 -18.14 -10.98
N ILE A 59 11.18 -17.65 -10.66
CA ILE A 59 10.39 -18.15 -9.54
C ILE A 59 9.84 -19.50 -9.95
N GLU A 60 10.16 -20.52 -9.17
CA GLU A 60 9.65 -21.88 -9.33
C GLU A 60 8.41 -22.09 -8.46
N GLU A 61 8.45 -21.61 -7.22
CA GLU A 61 7.39 -21.80 -6.24
C GLU A 61 7.34 -20.62 -5.26
N ARG A 62 6.14 -20.35 -4.73
CA ARG A 62 5.92 -19.46 -3.59
C ARG A 62 5.22 -20.23 -2.49
N ARG A 63 5.72 -20.14 -1.27
CA ARG A 63 5.16 -20.79 -0.09
C ARG A 63 4.74 -19.75 0.93
N LEU A 64 3.49 -19.82 1.37
CA LEU A 64 3.04 -19.05 2.53
C LEU A 64 3.72 -19.61 3.78
N ILE A 65 4.51 -18.78 4.45
CA ILE A 65 5.15 -19.12 5.73
C ILE A 65 4.20 -18.80 6.89
N GLY A 66 3.48 -17.68 6.79
CA GLY A 66 2.46 -17.32 7.78
C GLY A 66 1.78 -15.99 7.48
N VAL A 67 0.64 -15.78 8.15
CA VAL A 67 -0.03 -14.47 8.21
C VAL A 67 0.50 -13.74 9.44
N ILE A 68 1.06 -12.56 9.22
CA ILE A 68 1.68 -11.71 10.25
C ILE A 68 0.64 -10.79 10.86
N ASP A 69 -0.25 -10.24 10.02
CA ASP A 69 -1.28 -9.28 10.42
C ASP A 69 -2.41 -9.26 9.38
N ALA A 70 -3.56 -8.73 9.77
CA ALA A 70 -4.71 -8.53 8.88
C ALA A 70 -5.43 -7.21 9.20
N VAL A 71 -5.70 -6.43 8.15
CA VAL A 71 -6.47 -5.19 8.26
C VAL A 71 -7.74 -5.30 7.42
N GLU A 72 -8.88 -5.06 8.04
CA GLU A 72 -10.17 -5.08 7.36
C GLU A 72 -10.62 -3.65 7.00
N LEU A 73 -10.99 -3.46 5.73
CA LEU A 73 -11.48 -2.19 5.19
C LEU A 73 -12.94 -2.36 4.77
N ARG A 74 -13.85 -1.90 5.62
CA ARG A 74 -15.32 -1.95 5.39
C ARG A 74 -15.91 -0.66 4.84
N SER A 75 -15.15 0.42 4.90
CA SER A 75 -15.62 1.75 4.52
C SER A 75 -14.44 2.65 4.15
N PRO A 76 -14.68 3.82 3.54
CA PRO A 76 -13.64 4.81 3.28
C PRO A 76 -12.85 5.18 4.55
N GLU A 77 -13.52 5.35 5.68
CA GLU A 77 -12.93 5.76 6.96
C GLU A 77 -11.92 4.73 7.47
N ALA A 78 -12.07 3.45 7.12
CA ALA A 78 -11.11 2.42 7.48
C ALA A 78 -9.71 2.67 6.88
N LEU A 79 -9.61 3.41 5.76
CA LEU A 79 -8.33 3.84 5.21
C LEU A 79 -7.54 4.77 6.15
N LEU A 80 -8.22 5.47 7.06
CA LEU A 80 -7.56 6.34 8.03
C LEU A 80 -6.67 5.55 9.00
N GLY A 81 -7.04 4.28 9.28
CA GLY A 81 -6.23 3.36 10.08
C GLY A 81 -4.91 2.96 9.41
N LEU A 82 -4.73 3.24 8.11
CA LEU A 82 -3.49 3.00 7.37
C LEU A 82 -2.52 4.18 7.45
N LEU A 83 -2.93 5.31 8.03
CA LEU A 83 -2.17 6.55 8.05
C LEU A 83 -1.19 6.62 9.24
N PRO A 84 -0.09 7.36 9.10
CA PRO A 84 0.80 7.62 10.23
C PRO A 84 0.10 8.48 11.29
N ALA A 85 0.36 8.20 12.57
CA ALA A 85 -0.36 8.83 13.68
C ALA A 85 -0.14 10.35 13.83
N ASN A 86 0.99 10.88 13.32
CA ASN A 86 1.42 12.26 13.56
C ASN A 86 1.40 13.11 12.27
N LEU A 87 0.26 13.14 11.58
CA LEU A 87 0.10 14.03 10.42
C LEU A 87 -0.22 15.47 10.85
N PRO A 88 0.33 16.49 10.15
CA PRO A 88 -0.08 17.87 10.36
C PRO A 88 -1.53 18.12 9.90
N ASP A 89 -2.18 19.17 10.41
CA ASP A 89 -3.47 19.66 9.88
C ASP A 89 -3.29 21.06 9.25
N PRO A 90 -3.49 21.20 7.93
CA PRO A 90 -3.70 20.14 6.94
C PRO A 90 -2.42 19.37 6.59
N PHE A 91 -2.56 18.18 6.01
CA PHE A 91 -1.46 17.37 5.50
C PHE A 91 -1.47 17.27 3.97
N THR A 92 -0.32 16.88 3.41
CA THR A 92 -0.09 16.65 1.99
C THR A 92 0.36 15.21 1.74
N THR A 93 0.49 14.84 0.47
CA THR A 93 1.11 13.55 0.10
C THR A 93 2.60 13.47 0.43
N ALA A 94 3.28 14.60 0.66
CA ALA A 94 4.65 14.59 1.15
C ALA A 94 4.69 14.14 2.62
N ASP A 95 3.81 14.68 3.46
CA ASP A 95 3.69 14.30 4.87
C ASP A 95 3.32 12.81 5.02
N LEU A 96 2.45 12.29 4.12
CA LEU A 96 2.17 10.85 4.04
C LEU A 96 3.41 10.02 3.69
N ALA A 97 4.21 10.45 2.72
CA ALA A 97 5.41 9.72 2.31
C ALA A 97 6.41 9.62 3.47
N ASP A 98 6.63 10.74 4.16
CA ASP A 98 7.56 10.85 5.28
C ASP A 98 7.08 10.02 6.47
N GLY A 99 5.81 10.18 6.87
CA GLY A 99 5.24 9.44 8.00
C GLY A 99 5.13 7.93 7.78
N LEU A 100 4.91 7.48 6.54
CA LEU A 100 4.90 6.05 6.19
C LEU A 100 6.30 5.48 5.99
N GLY A 101 7.33 6.32 5.80
CA GLY A 101 8.66 5.88 5.37
C GLY A 101 8.60 5.19 4.00
N ARG A 102 7.86 5.76 3.06
CA ARG A 102 7.56 5.17 1.75
C ARG A 102 7.75 6.15 0.59
N SER A 103 7.67 5.62 -0.62
CA SER A 103 7.85 6.43 -1.82
C SER A 103 6.73 7.47 -1.98
N ARG A 104 7.07 8.61 -2.60
CA ARG A 104 6.05 9.60 -3.02
C ARG A 104 5.01 9.04 -3.98
N HIS A 105 5.32 7.94 -4.68
CA HIS A 105 4.36 7.30 -5.57
C HIS A 105 3.24 6.66 -4.74
N LEU A 106 3.60 5.80 -3.78
CA LEU A 106 2.63 5.19 -2.87
C LEU A 106 1.83 6.24 -2.09
N ALA A 107 2.49 7.27 -1.57
CA ALA A 107 1.80 8.33 -0.84
C ALA A 107 0.76 9.08 -1.67
N ARG A 108 0.97 9.19 -3.00
CA ARG A 108 -0.05 9.74 -3.92
C ARG A 108 -1.20 8.78 -4.14
N GLU A 109 -0.93 7.48 -4.25
CA GLU A 109 -1.96 6.44 -4.38
C GLU A 109 -2.85 6.40 -3.13
N VAL A 110 -2.24 6.48 -1.94
CA VAL A 110 -2.95 6.65 -0.66
C VAL A 110 -3.79 7.91 -0.67
N GLY A 111 -3.20 9.09 -0.96
CA GLY A 111 -3.94 10.34 -1.04
C GLY A 111 -5.08 10.34 -2.07
N TYR A 112 -4.89 9.64 -3.19
CA TYR A 112 -5.90 9.47 -4.23
C TYR A 112 -7.08 8.61 -3.74
N CYS A 113 -6.78 7.49 -3.08
CA CYS A 113 -7.79 6.61 -2.50
C CYS A 113 -8.59 7.33 -1.40
N LEU A 114 -7.92 8.03 -0.48
CA LEU A 114 -8.57 8.82 0.56
C LEU A 114 -9.53 9.87 -0.04
N ARG A 115 -9.06 10.63 -1.04
CA ARG A 115 -9.86 11.69 -1.66
C ARG A 115 -11.05 11.16 -2.44
N LEU A 116 -10.89 10.10 -3.24
CA LEU A 116 -11.97 9.59 -4.09
C LEU A 116 -12.94 8.66 -3.36
N SER A 117 -12.51 8.03 -2.27
CA SER A 117 -13.41 7.28 -1.39
C SER A 117 -14.23 8.21 -0.48
N GLY A 118 -13.79 9.46 -0.29
CA GLY A 118 -14.43 10.43 0.61
C GLY A 118 -13.95 10.36 2.06
N ALA A 119 -12.88 9.60 2.34
CA ALA A 119 -12.35 9.42 3.69
C ALA A 119 -11.71 10.70 4.28
N VAL A 120 -11.38 11.70 3.45
CA VAL A 120 -10.78 12.97 3.86
C VAL A 120 -11.37 14.13 3.08
N GLU A 121 -11.32 15.32 3.67
CA GLU A 121 -11.68 16.55 2.99
C GLU A 121 -10.51 17.09 2.16
N THR A 122 -10.79 17.57 0.96
CA THR A 122 -9.82 18.35 0.16
C THR A 122 -10.09 19.83 0.37
N ILE A 123 -9.26 20.49 1.19
CA ILE A 123 -9.50 21.89 1.57
C ILE A 123 -8.82 22.90 0.64
N GLY A 124 -7.94 22.44 -0.26
CA GLY A 124 -7.29 23.31 -1.23
C GLY A 124 -6.00 22.73 -1.80
N ARG A 125 -5.16 23.62 -2.34
CA ARG A 125 -3.85 23.29 -2.90
C ARG A 125 -2.88 24.44 -2.68
N ASP A 126 -1.64 24.13 -2.30
CA ASP A 126 -0.54 25.08 -2.21
C ASP A 126 0.68 24.62 -3.04
N LYS A 127 1.85 25.25 -2.81
CA LYS A 127 3.10 24.90 -3.50
C LYS A 127 3.61 23.49 -3.16
N ARG A 128 3.22 22.92 -2.01
CA ARG A 128 3.58 21.56 -1.57
C ARG A 128 2.67 20.52 -2.21
N GLY A 129 1.40 20.85 -2.41
CA GLY A 129 0.45 19.98 -3.11
C GLY A 129 -0.98 20.17 -2.69
N ILE A 130 -1.80 19.14 -2.91
CA ILE A 130 -3.18 19.08 -2.42
C ILE A 130 -3.14 19.01 -0.89
N LEU A 131 -3.97 19.82 -0.25
CA LEU A 131 -4.14 19.87 1.20
C LEU A 131 -5.35 19.03 1.59
N TYR A 132 -5.10 18.04 2.43
CA TYR A 132 -6.11 17.15 2.99
C TYR A 132 -6.32 17.46 4.47
N ARG A 133 -7.54 17.24 4.93
CA ARG A 133 -7.91 17.31 6.34
C ARG A 133 -8.68 16.05 6.71
N LEU A 134 -8.39 15.50 7.89
CA LEU A 134 -9.16 14.40 8.47
C LEU A 134 -10.59 14.90 8.79
N PRO A 135 -11.62 14.06 8.65
CA PRO A 135 -13.02 14.45 8.90
C PRO A 135 -13.27 14.92 10.35
#